data_AF-T2IWA6-F1
#
_entry.id   AF-T2IWA6-F1
#
_cell.length_a   1.000
_cell.length_b   1.000
_cell.length_c   1.000
_cell.angle_alpha   90.00
_cell.angle_beta   90.00
_cell.angle_gamma   90.00
#
_symmetry.space_group_name_H-M   'P 1'
#
loop_
_entity.id
_entity.type
_entity.pdbx_description
1 polymer ?
#
loop_
_entity_poly.entity_id
_entity_poly.type
_entity_poly.pdbx_seq_one_letter_code
_entity_poly.pdbx_strand_id
1 'polypeptide(L)'
;MRKISFWGLPELELSGEKFNYKNFTELNQTKVIKLKKNEGQNITPQLEIKSSNKEQENYLKVLLIELSKSIAVNCLKYDKSRNLIELYLDFDIAKSCSFQTNYNDSKKIADIEIELGNQPFDVTLQGYEIQQPKLRNQTNSMKLEWTPKSGNKTLDFEVIHPLFIELELNEDETKDNDILLQRILSVTDTRLFHQEQKDYVTNIIKGSVRMTDQKLNIEPSQFLQFQGGKGIERLYNISLTSQGIKVLFNGTARKVLSGLNFDSPGYNIRGEFLAKFMSKEQRIAIIGFLIAIVSTLLIEWIKEFSEKLSNNNNED
;
A
#
# COMPACT_ATOMS: atom_id res chain seq x y z
N MET A 1 -16.07 3.15 7.35
CA MET A 1 -15.40 2.56 8.53
C MET A 1 -16.16 2.86 9.79
N ARG A 2 -16.04 1.99 10.80
CA ARG A 2 -16.65 2.16 12.13
C ARG A 2 -15.81 3.07 13.04
N LYS A 3 -14.49 2.88 13.00
CA LYS A 3 -13.53 3.53 13.89
C LYS A 3 -12.18 3.65 13.18
N ILE A 4 -11.50 4.75 13.42
CA ILE A 4 -10.10 4.94 13.02
C ILE A 4 -9.28 5.34 14.23
N SER A 5 -8.14 4.67 14.42
CA SER A 5 -7.21 4.95 15.50
C SER A 5 -5.83 5.27 14.96
N PHE A 6 -5.18 6.27 15.55
CA PHE A 6 -3.82 6.69 15.26
C PHE A 6 -2.99 6.62 16.54
N TRP A 7 -1.86 5.93 16.49
CA TRP A 7 -0.89 5.86 17.60
C TRP A 7 0.45 6.43 17.15
N GLY A 8 0.98 7.37 17.94
CA GLY A 8 2.28 8.00 17.66
C GLY A 8 2.19 9.35 16.94
N LEU A 9 1.05 10.04 16.99
CA LEU A 9 0.95 11.45 16.58
C LEU A 9 1.30 12.35 17.78
N PRO A 10 2.50 12.97 17.86
CA PRO A 10 2.86 13.76 19.03
C PRO A 10 2.20 15.13 19.04
N GLU A 11 1.74 15.65 17.91
CA GLU A 11 1.01 16.90 17.81
C GLU A 11 -0.18 16.70 16.87
N LEU A 12 -1.32 17.31 17.21
CA LEU A 12 -2.55 17.20 16.44
C LEU A 12 -3.39 18.46 16.62
N GLU A 13 -4.07 18.87 15.57
CA GLU A 13 -5.08 19.93 15.62
C GLU A 13 -6.43 19.38 15.15
N LEU A 14 -7.45 19.52 15.98
CA LEU A 14 -8.82 19.19 15.63
C LEU A 14 -9.62 20.48 15.46
N SER A 15 -10.16 20.69 14.26
CA SER A 15 -11.05 21.81 13.95
C SER A 15 -12.50 21.35 13.91
N GLY A 16 -13.42 22.07 14.55
CA GLY A 16 -14.83 21.67 14.65
C GLY A 16 -15.77 22.85 14.83
N GLU A 17 -17.06 22.63 14.55
CA GLU A 17 -18.11 23.58 14.95
C GLU A 17 -18.34 23.53 16.45
N LYS A 18 -18.22 22.32 17.02
CA LYS A 18 -18.53 22.05 18.41
C LYS A 18 -17.67 20.90 18.94
N PHE A 19 -17.15 21.09 20.15
CA PHE A 19 -16.58 20.02 20.97
C PHE A 19 -17.39 19.94 22.25
N ASN A 20 -17.98 18.80 22.54
CA ASN A 20 -18.78 18.60 23.75
C ASN A 20 -18.03 17.69 24.71
N TYR A 21 -17.66 18.23 25.87
CA TYR A 21 -16.99 17.50 26.93
C TYR A 21 -17.73 17.70 28.25
N LYS A 22 -18.25 16.60 28.82
CA LYS A 22 -19.14 16.63 30.00
C LYS A 22 -18.56 17.40 31.20
N ASN A 23 -17.23 17.39 31.36
CA ASN A 23 -16.58 17.96 32.53
C ASN A 23 -16.00 19.37 32.29
N PHE A 24 -16.13 19.95 31.09
CA PHE A 24 -15.55 21.26 30.82
C PHE A 24 -16.33 22.02 29.74
N THR A 25 -17.13 22.99 30.17
CA THR A 25 -18.02 23.72 29.27
C THR A 25 -17.30 24.73 28.40
N GLU A 26 -16.10 25.19 28.76
CA GLU A 26 -15.32 26.10 27.90
C GLU A 26 -14.86 25.44 26.59
N LEU A 27 -14.76 24.10 26.54
CA LEU A 27 -14.49 23.37 25.28
C LEU A 27 -15.63 23.56 24.28
N ASN A 28 -16.87 23.71 24.75
CA ASN A 28 -18.05 23.90 23.90
C ASN A 28 -18.03 25.23 23.14
N GLN A 29 -17.19 26.19 23.57
CA GLN A 29 -17.03 27.50 22.93
C GLN A 29 -15.84 27.55 21.96
N THR A 30 -15.02 26.49 21.95
CA THR A 30 -13.79 26.43 21.17
C THR A 30 -14.06 25.85 19.78
N LYS A 31 -13.43 26.42 18.74
CA LYS A 31 -13.53 25.92 17.35
C LYS A 31 -12.34 25.06 16.92
N VAL A 32 -11.25 25.10 17.69
CA VAL A 32 -10.00 24.40 17.39
C VAL A 32 -9.38 23.90 18.70
N ILE A 33 -9.09 22.60 18.79
CA ILE A 33 -8.31 22.01 19.88
C ILE A 33 -6.91 21.70 19.37
N LYS A 34 -5.88 22.20 20.06
CA LYS A 34 -4.48 21.89 19.77
C LYS A 34 -3.97 20.94 20.84
N LEU A 35 -3.42 19.82 20.40
CA LEU A 35 -2.98 18.72 21.25
C LEU A 35 -1.49 18.51 21.05
N LYS A 36 -0.78 18.26 22.15
CA LYS A 36 0.61 17.84 22.14
C LYS A 36 0.80 16.65 23.06
N LYS A 37 1.75 15.78 22.77
CA LYS A 37 2.16 14.69 23.66
C LYS A 37 2.44 15.23 25.05
N ASN A 38 1.88 14.57 26.05
CA ASN A 38 2.17 14.87 27.44
C ASN A 38 3.54 14.27 27.81
N GLU A 39 4.59 15.10 27.83
CA GLU A 39 5.96 14.66 28.17
C GLU A 39 6.10 14.15 29.62
N GLY A 40 5.15 14.48 30.50
CA GLY A 40 5.09 13.93 31.85
C GLY A 40 4.63 12.47 31.90
N GLN A 41 4.25 11.87 30.75
CA GLN A 41 3.72 10.52 30.67
C GLN A 41 4.48 9.69 29.64
N ASN A 42 4.98 8.52 30.06
CA ASN A 42 5.59 7.56 29.15
C ASN A 42 4.52 6.70 28.44
N ILE A 43 3.57 7.36 27.77
CA ILE A 43 2.47 6.74 27.02
C ILE A 43 2.54 7.23 25.57
N THR A 44 2.35 6.32 24.62
CA THR A 44 2.20 6.69 23.21
C THR A 44 0.88 7.46 23.01
N PRO A 45 0.91 8.67 22.42
CA PRO A 45 -0.31 9.40 22.12
C PRO A 45 -1.22 8.61 21.20
N GLN A 46 -2.51 8.55 21.55
CA GLN A 46 -3.53 7.84 20.81
C GLN A 46 -4.73 8.75 20.54
N LEU A 47 -5.09 8.86 19.26
CA LEU A 47 -6.36 9.43 18.79
C LEU A 47 -7.23 8.28 18.32
N GLU A 48 -8.46 8.20 18.81
CA GLU A 48 -9.50 7.32 18.27
C GLU A 48 -10.70 8.18 17.88
N ILE A 49 -11.19 7.99 16.64
CA ILE A 49 -12.40 8.63 16.12
C ILE A 49 -13.36 7.52 15.74
N LYS A 50 -14.56 7.54 16.32
CA LYS A 50 -15.59 6.54 16.11
C LYS A 50 -16.88 7.20 15.63
N SER A 51 -17.49 6.60 14.60
CA SER A 51 -18.83 7.00 14.18
C SER A 51 -19.84 6.63 15.26
N SER A 52 -20.63 7.61 15.69
CA SER A 52 -21.63 7.46 16.75
C SER A 52 -22.94 6.82 16.23
N ASN A 53 -23.17 6.76 14.90
CA ASN A 53 -24.39 6.19 14.31
C ASN A 53 -24.15 5.64 12.88
N LYS A 54 -24.54 4.39 12.59
CA LYS A 54 -24.31 3.73 11.29
C LYS A 54 -25.28 4.16 10.16
N GLU A 55 -26.42 4.78 10.47
CA GLU A 55 -27.55 4.89 9.54
C GLU A 55 -27.76 6.27 8.87
N GLN A 56 -26.96 7.27 9.22
CA GLN A 56 -26.99 8.60 8.59
C GLN A 56 -25.57 9.03 8.22
N GLU A 57 -25.36 10.22 7.63
CA GLU A 57 -24.09 10.77 7.10
C GLU A 57 -22.88 10.79 8.06
N ASN A 58 -22.88 10.06 9.17
CA ASN A 58 -21.78 9.78 10.07
C ASN A 58 -20.88 8.66 9.51
N TYR A 59 -20.19 8.94 8.41
CA TYR A 59 -19.20 8.02 7.83
C TYR A 59 -17.78 8.50 8.10
N LEU A 60 -16.86 7.53 8.16
CA LEU A 60 -15.41 7.73 8.17
C LEU A 60 -14.84 7.02 6.95
N LYS A 61 -14.12 7.75 6.09
CA LYS A 61 -13.41 7.20 4.92
C LYS A 61 -11.98 7.71 4.91
N VAL A 62 -10.98 6.85 4.68
CA VAL A 62 -9.62 7.34 4.41
C VAL A 62 -9.56 7.66 2.91
N LEU A 63 -9.35 8.92 2.58
CA LEU A 63 -9.24 9.35 1.18
C LEU A 63 -7.80 9.16 0.69
N LEU A 64 -6.85 9.54 1.53
CA LEU A 64 -5.44 9.62 1.18
C LEU A 64 -4.53 9.16 2.30
N ILE A 65 -3.53 8.37 1.94
CA ILE A 65 -2.26 8.28 2.65
C ILE A 65 -1.18 8.47 1.59
N GLU A 66 -0.65 9.69 1.47
CA GLU A 66 0.42 10.03 0.53
C GLU A 66 1.76 9.96 1.25
N LEU A 67 2.53 8.91 0.98
CA LEU A 67 3.85 8.74 1.59
C LEU A 67 4.86 9.69 0.96
N SER A 68 5.68 10.32 1.80
CA SER A 68 6.83 11.10 1.35
C SER A 68 7.83 10.23 0.59
N LYS A 69 8.53 10.83 -0.38
CA LYS A 69 9.59 10.15 -1.13
C LYS A 69 10.63 9.60 -0.14
N SER A 70 10.99 8.33 -0.28
CA SER A 70 11.92 7.56 0.57
C SER A 70 11.34 6.86 1.80
N ILE A 71 10.02 6.80 1.95
CA ILE A 71 9.36 6.12 3.07
C ILE A 71 8.68 4.84 2.59
N ALA A 72 8.73 3.79 3.41
CA ALA A 72 8.10 2.51 3.12
C ALA A 72 6.97 2.21 4.12
N VAL A 73 5.91 1.54 3.64
CA VAL A 73 4.99 0.84 4.55
C VAL A 73 5.73 -0.36 5.11
N ASN A 74 5.98 -0.36 6.42
CA ASN A 74 6.65 -1.48 7.08
C ASN A 74 5.72 -2.71 7.09
N CYS A 75 4.42 -2.50 7.35
CA CYS A 75 3.45 -3.58 7.31
C CYS A 75 2.03 -3.09 7.02
N LEU A 76 1.30 -3.86 6.20
CA LEU A 76 -0.12 -3.74 5.94
C LEU A 76 -0.75 -5.11 6.26
N LYS A 77 -1.56 -5.17 7.31
CA LYS A 77 -2.18 -6.41 7.79
C LYS A 77 -3.69 -6.28 7.82
N TYR A 78 -4.39 -7.36 7.46
CA TYR A 78 -5.82 -7.49 7.66
C TYR A 78 -6.08 -8.59 8.67
N ASP A 79 -6.73 -8.24 9.77
CA ASP A 79 -7.18 -9.18 10.79
C ASP A 79 -8.69 -9.41 10.62
N LYS A 80 -9.02 -10.55 10.00
CA LYS A 80 -10.40 -10.94 9.74
C LYS A 80 -11.20 -11.17 11.02
N SER A 81 -10.56 -11.64 12.10
CA SER A 81 -11.26 -11.98 13.35
C SER A 81 -11.78 -10.73 14.05
N ARG A 82 -10.99 -9.65 13.99
CA ARG A 82 -11.34 -8.33 14.55
C ARG A 82 -11.92 -7.37 13.51
N ASN A 83 -12.04 -7.80 12.24
CA ASN A 83 -12.47 -6.99 11.10
C ASN A 83 -11.74 -5.64 11.02
N LEU A 84 -10.41 -5.68 11.03
CA LEU A 84 -9.57 -4.47 11.02
C LEU A 84 -8.40 -4.55 10.05
N ILE A 85 -8.00 -3.38 9.58
CA ILE A 85 -6.74 -3.17 8.85
C ILE A 85 -5.75 -2.44 9.75
N GLU A 86 -4.52 -2.95 9.79
CA GLU A 86 -3.39 -2.40 10.53
C GLU A 86 -2.35 -1.89 9.52
N LEU A 87 -1.99 -0.61 9.61
CA LEU A 87 -0.88 -0.02 8.86
C LEU A 87 0.21 0.46 9.81
N TYR A 88 1.44 0.10 9.48
CA TYR A 88 2.64 0.53 10.19
C TYR A 88 3.47 1.39 9.25
N LEU A 89 3.54 2.68 9.53
CA LEU A 89 4.36 3.65 8.80
C LEU A 89 5.60 3.94 9.65
N ASP A 90 6.77 3.68 9.10
CA ASP A 90 8.04 3.84 9.82
C ASP A 90 9.11 4.37 8.86
N PHE A 91 10.18 4.95 9.42
CA PHE A 91 11.35 5.41 8.67
C PHE A 91 12.16 4.24 8.11
N ASP A 92 12.23 3.14 8.88
CA ASP A 92 12.99 1.96 8.54
C ASP A 92 12.10 0.77 8.19
N ILE A 93 12.55 -0.01 7.20
CA ILE A 93 11.94 -1.29 6.86
C ILE A 93 12.36 -2.28 7.95
N ALA A 94 11.56 -2.41 9.01
CA ALA A 94 11.80 -3.42 10.01
C ALA A 94 11.56 -4.81 9.41
N LYS A 95 12.33 -5.81 9.88
CA LYS A 95 12.09 -7.21 9.49
C LYS A 95 10.79 -7.79 10.06
N SER A 96 10.15 -7.06 10.97
CA SER A 96 8.93 -7.47 11.68
C SER A 96 7.86 -6.37 11.63
N CYS A 97 6.60 -6.78 11.52
CA CYS A 97 5.41 -5.93 11.72
C CYS A 97 5.27 -5.53 13.19
N SER A 98 6.21 -4.75 13.71
CA SER A 98 6.24 -4.27 15.09
C SER A 98 6.36 -2.75 15.10
N PHE A 99 5.43 -2.09 15.76
CA PHE A 99 5.49 -0.66 16.02
C PHE A 99 6.51 -0.39 17.12
N GLN A 100 7.49 0.46 16.85
CA GLN A 100 8.44 0.94 17.87
C GLN A 100 8.14 2.39 18.21
N THR A 101 8.13 2.71 19.50
CA THR A 101 7.72 4.02 20.04
C THR A 101 8.90 4.93 20.34
N ASN A 102 10.08 4.69 19.75
CA ASN A 102 11.28 5.45 20.09
C ASN A 102 11.46 6.63 19.12
N TYR A 103 10.91 7.77 19.51
CA TYR A 103 10.80 8.99 18.69
C TYR A 103 12.05 9.88 18.85
N ASN A 104 13.16 9.53 18.21
CA ASN A 104 14.33 10.43 18.16
C ASN A 104 14.43 11.20 16.84
N ASP A 105 13.85 10.67 15.77
CA ASP A 105 13.89 11.29 14.44
C ASP A 105 12.53 11.89 14.10
N SER A 106 12.56 13.14 13.63
CA SER A 106 11.39 13.84 13.09
C SER A 106 11.66 14.19 11.63
N LYS A 107 10.92 13.55 10.73
CA LYS A 107 10.96 13.79 9.29
C LYS A 107 9.60 13.45 8.72
N LYS A 108 9.12 14.24 7.76
CA LYS A 108 7.86 13.96 7.08
C LYS A 108 7.83 12.55 6.48
N ILE A 109 6.84 11.77 6.91
CA ILE A 109 6.56 10.39 6.54
C ILE A 109 5.38 10.33 5.57
N ALA A 110 4.27 10.99 5.90
CA ALA A 110 3.05 10.89 5.12
C ALA A 110 2.16 12.13 5.30
N ASP A 111 1.36 12.43 4.28
CA ASP A 111 0.15 13.24 4.40
C ASP A 111 -1.05 12.31 4.46
N ILE A 112 -1.92 12.49 5.45
CA ILE A 112 -3.14 11.68 5.62
C ILE A 112 -4.36 12.59 5.51
N GLU A 113 -5.31 12.17 4.68
CA GLU A 113 -6.61 12.83 4.47
C GLU A 113 -7.73 11.83 4.81
N ILE A 114 -8.57 12.20 5.77
CA ILE A 114 -9.72 11.41 6.19
C ILE A 114 -10.99 12.19 5.86
N GLU A 115 -11.87 11.63 5.04
CA GLU A 115 -13.21 12.15 4.86
C GLU A 115 -14.05 11.90 6.11
N LEU A 116 -14.69 12.97 6.56
CA LEU A 116 -15.61 13.01 7.67
C LEU A 116 -17.00 13.36 7.15
N GLY A 117 -17.98 12.65 7.70
CA GLY A 117 -19.37 13.03 7.67
C GLY A 117 -19.69 14.38 8.32
N ASN A 118 -20.94 14.82 8.18
CA ASN A 118 -21.45 16.05 8.80
C ASN A 118 -21.97 15.84 10.24
N GLN A 119 -21.97 14.60 10.73
CA GLN A 119 -22.51 14.24 12.03
C GLN A 119 -21.44 14.25 13.12
N PRO A 120 -21.82 14.35 14.41
CA PRO A 120 -20.87 14.26 15.51
C PRO A 120 -20.19 12.89 15.59
N PHE A 121 -18.91 12.89 16.01
CA PHE A 121 -18.08 11.71 16.25
C PHE A 121 -17.72 11.58 17.72
N ASP A 122 -17.62 10.34 18.20
CA ASP A 122 -17.03 10.05 19.50
C ASP A 122 -15.50 10.03 19.35
N VAL A 123 -14.81 10.92 20.06
CA VAL A 123 -13.36 11.05 20.03
C VAL A 123 -12.77 10.67 21.37
N THR A 124 -11.81 9.74 21.37
CA THR A 124 -10.99 9.43 22.54
C THR A 124 -9.56 9.90 22.30
N LEU A 125 -9.04 10.69 23.22
CA LEU A 125 -7.66 11.19 23.25
C LEU A 125 -6.95 10.57 24.45
N GLN A 126 -5.78 10.00 24.25
CA GLN A 126 -4.95 9.45 25.34
C GLN A 126 -3.50 9.90 25.17
N GLY A 127 -2.84 10.25 26.28
CA GLY A 127 -1.44 10.69 26.26
C GLY A 127 -1.21 12.09 25.69
N TYR A 128 -2.27 12.88 25.52
CA TYR A 128 -2.21 14.27 25.06
C TYR A 128 -2.44 15.28 26.19
N GLU A 129 -1.82 16.45 26.05
CA GLU A 129 -2.13 17.68 26.76
C GLU A 129 -2.78 18.69 25.79
N ILE A 130 -3.90 19.27 26.21
CA ILE A 130 -4.58 20.36 25.50
C ILE A 130 -3.80 21.66 25.71
N GLN A 131 -3.40 22.31 24.62
CA GLN A 131 -2.52 23.48 24.66
C GLN A 131 -3.21 24.79 25.06
N GLN A 132 -4.55 24.81 25.14
CA GLN A 132 -5.31 25.95 25.60
C GLN A 132 -5.01 26.23 27.10
N PRO A 133 -4.66 27.47 27.50
CA PRO A 133 -4.18 27.77 28.85
C PRO A 133 -5.13 27.37 29.99
N LYS A 134 -6.45 27.42 29.77
CA LYS A 134 -7.46 27.04 30.76
C LYS A 134 -7.66 25.53 30.90
N LEU A 135 -7.07 24.74 30.00
CA LEU A 135 -7.32 23.32 29.79
C LEU A 135 -6.06 22.44 29.97
N ARG A 136 -4.90 23.06 30.23
CA ARG A 136 -3.68 22.34 30.65
C ARG A 136 -3.99 21.63 31.98
N ASN A 137 -3.68 20.34 32.09
CA ASN A 137 -3.92 19.43 33.24
C ASN A 137 -5.15 18.50 33.16
N GLN A 138 -5.70 18.23 31.98
CA GLN A 138 -6.72 17.18 31.86
C GLN A 138 -6.13 15.75 31.99
N THR A 139 -7.01 14.81 32.37
CA THR A 139 -6.71 13.40 32.67
C THR A 139 -6.01 12.67 31.52
N ASN A 140 -5.32 11.57 31.84
CA ASN A 140 -4.55 10.73 30.91
C ASN A 140 -5.33 10.27 29.68
N SER A 141 -6.66 10.16 29.81
CA SER A 141 -7.60 9.88 28.74
C SER A 141 -8.77 10.85 28.83
N MET A 142 -9.21 11.33 27.67
CA MET A 142 -10.33 12.24 27.49
C MET A 142 -11.25 11.68 26.42
N LYS A 143 -12.55 11.67 26.70
CA LYS A 143 -13.60 11.29 25.74
C LYS A 143 -14.50 12.48 25.50
N LEU A 144 -14.60 12.92 24.25
CA LEU A 144 -15.41 14.06 23.85
C LEU A 144 -16.23 13.72 22.60
N GLU A 145 -17.31 14.44 22.39
CA GLU A 145 -18.06 14.41 21.14
C GLU A 145 -17.60 15.59 20.28
N TRP A 146 -17.27 15.34 19.02
CA TRP A 146 -16.73 16.32 18.09
C TRP A 146 -17.61 16.43 16.86
N THR A 147 -18.09 17.64 16.57
CA THR A 147 -18.77 17.95 15.31
C THR A 147 -17.77 18.66 14.37
N PRO A 148 -17.39 18.05 13.24
CA PRO A 148 -16.48 18.67 12.27
C PRO A 148 -17.04 19.98 11.74
N LYS A 149 -16.15 20.88 11.31
CA LYS A 149 -16.53 22.21 10.79
C LYS A 149 -17.35 22.08 9.50
N SER A 150 -18.53 22.70 9.40
CA SER A 150 -19.32 22.66 8.16
C SER A 150 -18.52 23.20 6.98
N GLY A 151 -18.54 22.45 5.87
CA GLY A 151 -17.77 22.70 4.67
C GLY A 151 -16.34 22.17 4.67
N ASN A 152 -15.77 21.78 5.83
CA ASN A 152 -14.51 21.05 5.90
C ASN A 152 -14.78 19.59 6.24
N LYS A 153 -14.88 18.76 5.20
CA LYS A 153 -15.14 17.32 5.32
C LYS A 153 -13.86 16.50 5.40
N THR A 154 -12.69 17.13 5.55
CA THR A 154 -11.41 16.41 5.64
C THR A 154 -10.70 16.72 6.95
N LEU A 155 -10.11 15.68 7.54
CA LEU A 155 -9.08 15.83 8.56
C LEU A 155 -7.74 15.54 7.91
N ASP A 156 -6.90 16.57 7.87
CA ASP A 156 -5.59 16.55 7.23
C ASP A 156 -4.50 16.71 8.29
N PHE A 157 -3.50 15.84 8.27
CA PHE A 157 -2.34 16.01 9.13
C PHE A 157 -1.07 15.46 8.47
N GLU A 158 0.02 16.19 8.72
CA GLU A 158 1.36 15.80 8.35
C GLU A 158 1.93 14.86 9.43
N VAL A 159 2.31 13.67 9.01
CA VAL A 159 2.92 12.65 9.86
C VAL A 159 4.42 12.82 9.79
N ILE A 160 5.06 13.22 10.89
CA ILE A 160 6.52 13.43 10.97
C ILE A 160 7.24 12.42 11.89
N HIS A 161 6.52 11.41 12.39
CA HIS A 161 7.02 10.34 13.28
C HIS A 161 6.40 9.00 12.88
N PRO A 162 6.99 7.84 13.29
CA PRO A 162 6.39 6.55 13.03
C PRO A 162 4.95 6.49 13.55
N LEU A 163 4.06 5.95 12.73
CA LEU A 163 2.63 6.00 12.95
C LEU A 163 2.05 4.60 12.78
N PHE A 164 1.28 4.17 13.77
CA PHE A 164 0.40 3.03 13.62
C PHE A 164 -1.03 3.49 13.40
N ILE A 165 -1.69 2.90 12.41
CA ILE A 165 -3.07 3.19 12.04
C ILE A 165 -3.88 1.90 12.13
N GLU A 166 -4.97 1.93 12.90
CA GLU A 166 -5.96 0.86 12.95
C GLU A 166 -7.27 1.36 12.33
N LEU A 167 -7.77 0.64 11.33
CA LEU A 167 -9.04 0.88 10.67
C LEU A 167 -10.00 -0.24 11.05
N GLU A 168 -10.97 0.03 11.94
CA GLU A 168 -12.04 -0.92 12.25
C GLU A 168 -13.18 -0.73 11.27
N LEU A 169 -13.57 -1.81 10.63
CA LEU A 169 -14.49 -1.80 9.50
C LEU A 169 -15.93 -2.06 10.00
N ASN A 170 -16.92 -1.53 9.28
CA ASN A 170 -18.30 -1.92 9.55
C ASN A 170 -18.53 -3.39 9.12
N GLU A 171 -19.44 -4.09 9.78
CA GLU A 171 -19.80 -5.48 9.45
C GLU A 171 -20.27 -5.60 7.99
N ASP A 172 -21.00 -4.60 7.48
CA ASP A 172 -21.50 -4.52 6.10
C ASP A 172 -20.47 -4.05 5.07
N GLU A 173 -19.36 -3.41 5.47
CA GLU A 173 -18.32 -2.87 4.56
C GLU A 173 -17.45 -3.97 3.93
N THR A 174 -17.77 -5.24 4.20
CA THR A 174 -17.25 -6.39 3.46
C THR A 174 -17.99 -6.63 2.13
N LYS A 175 -19.04 -5.85 1.84
CA LYS A 175 -19.68 -5.79 0.51
C LYS A 175 -18.74 -5.07 -0.46
N ASP A 176 -18.50 -5.68 -1.62
CA ASP A 176 -17.49 -5.26 -2.60
C ASP A 176 -17.57 -3.75 -2.96
N ASN A 177 -16.41 -3.09 -3.02
CA ASN A 177 -16.10 -1.81 -3.68
C ASN A 177 -15.85 -0.55 -2.83
N ASP A 178 -15.77 -0.61 -1.51
CA ASP A 178 -15.25 0.54 -0.76
C ASP A 178 -13.72 0.58 -0.85
N ILE A 179 -13.21 1.53 -1.62
CA ILE A 179 -11.76 1.80 -1.70
C ILE A 179 -11.34 2.42 -0.38
N LEU A 180 -10.50 1.71 0.37
CA LEU A 180 -10.03 2.14 1.68
C LEU A 180 -8.79 3.02 1.56
N LEU A 181 -7.98 2.82 0.52
CA LEU A 181 -6.84 3.67 0.20
C LEU A 181 -6.78 3.84 -1.32
N GLN A 182 -7.17 5.04 -1.79
CA GLN A 182 -7.28 5.32 -3.21
C GLN A 182 -5.94 5.56 -3.90
N ARG A 183 -4.92 6.03 -3.18
CA ARG A 183 -3.65 6.49 -3.79
C ARG A 183 -2.48 5.55 -3.57
N ILE A 184 -1.33 5.99 -4.09
CA ILE A 184 -0.10 5.22 -4.25
C ILE A 184 0.60 5.04 -2.91
N LEU A 185 0.74 3.80 -2.45
CA LEU A 185 1.66 3.46 -1.37
C LEU A 185 2.96 2.94 -1.98
N SER A 186 4.06 3.63 -1.69
CA SER A 186 5.40 3.12 -2.02
C SER A 186 5.79 2.00 -1.05
N VAL A 187 6.21 0.87 -1.58
CA VAL A 187 6.57 -0.33 -0.80
C VAL A 187 7.89 -0.92 -1.26
N THR A 188 8.55 -1.61 -0.34
CA THR A 188 9.84 -2.29 -0.56
C THR A 188 9.78 -3.65 0.11
N ASP A 189 10.37 -4.68 -0.54
CA ASP A 189 10.45 -6.05 -0.01
C ASP A 189 9.10 -6.65 0.42
N THR A 190 8.04 -6.35 -0.34
CA THR A 190 6.69 -6.84 -0.05
C THR A 190 6.64 -8.36 -0.07
N ARG A 191 6.15 -8.93 1.04
CA ARG A 191 5.84 -10.36 1.17
C ARG A 191 4.35 -10.51 1.46
N LEU A 192 3.73 -11.51 0.84
CA LEU A 192 2.33 -11.86 1.05
C LEU A 192 2.30 -13.21 1.78
N PHE A 193 1.88 -13.24 3.05
CA PHE A 193 1.89 -14.46 3.87
C PHE A 193 0.72 -14.49 4.87
N HIS A 194 0.39 -15.69 5.38
CA HIS A 194 -0.50 -15.88 6.53
C HIS A 194 0.32 -15.93 7.81
N GLN A 195 -0.02 -15.13 8.82
CA GLN A 195 0.78 -15.04 10.05
C GLN A 195 0.72 -16.31 10.93
N GLU A 196 -0.14 -17.29 10.62
CA GLU A 196 -0.30 -18.50 11.45
C GLU A 196 0.66 -19.66 11.10
N GLN A 197 1.48 -19.59 10.05
CA GLN A 197 2.32 -20.71 9.63
C GLN A 197 3.81 -20.34 9.52
N LYS A 198 4.67 -21.22 10.06
CA LYS A 198 6.13 -21.17 9.92
C LYS A 198 6.59 -21.45 8.49
N ASP A 199 5.77 -22.15 7.72
CA ASP A 199 6.03 -22.50 6.33
C ASP A 199 5.48 -21.41 5.40
N TYR A 200 6.20 -21.13 4.31
CA TYR A 200 5.78 -20.19 3.29
C TYR A 200 4.46 -20.69 2.67
N VAL A 201 3.32 -20.16 3.09
CA VAL A 201 2.01 -20.40 2.46
C VAL A 201 1.47 -19.07 1.94
N THR A 202 1.18 -19.07 0.64
CA THR A 202 0.62 -17.93 -0.10
C THR A 202 -0.89 -17.86 0.09
N ASN A 203 -1.39 -16.64 0.34
CA ASN A 203 -2.82 -16.36 0.52
C ASN A 203 -3.43 -15.69 -0.70
N ILE A 204 -2.82 -15.84 -1.88
CA ILE A 204 -3.40 -15.29 -3.10
C ILE A 204 -4.66 -16.11 -3.41
N ILE A 205 -5.82 -15.48 -3.29
CA ILE A 205 -7.12 -16.11 -3.56
C ILE A 205 -7.39 -16.16 -5.07
N LYS A 206 -7.04 -15.08 -5.77
CA LYS A 206 -7.13 -14.96 -7.23
C LYS A 206 -6.43 -13.69 -7.67
N GLY A 207 -6.03 -13.64 -8.93
CA GLY A 207 -5.56 -12.40 -9.52
C GLY A 207 -5.02 -12.59 -10.93
N SER A 208 -4.38 -11.54 -11.44
CA SER A 208 -3.58 -11.67 -12.65
C SER A 208 -2.44 -10.67 -12.65
N VAL A 209 -1.27 -11.10 -13.12
CA VAL A 209 -0.17 -10.20 -13.44
C VAL A 209 -0.13 -9.99 -14.94
N ARG A 210 -0.05 -8.73 -15.36
CA ARG A 210 0.15 -8.37 -16.76
C ARG A 210 1.55 -7.82 -16.95
N MET A 211 2.25 -8.32 -17.95
CA MET A 211 3.56 -7.84 -18.37
C MET A 211 3.54 -7.71 -19.89
N THR A 212 3.77 -6.49 -20.41
CA THR A 212 3.64 -6.19 -21.84
C THR A 212 2.30 -6.69 -22.43
N ASP A 213 2.36 -7.58 -23.41
CA ASP A 213 1.26 -8.27 -24.10
C ASP A 213 0.88 -9.60 -23.43
N GLN A 214 1.59 -10.04 -22.39
CA GLN A 214 1.33 -11.29 -21.68
C GLN A 214 0.49 -11.06 -20.43
N LYS A 215 -0.41 -12.00 -20.14
CA LYS A 215 -1.21 -12.05 -18.92
C LYS A 215 -1.04 -13.42 -18.27
N LEU A 216 -0.66 -13.42 -16.99
CA LEU A 216 -0.63 -14.60 -16.14
C LEU A 216 -1.80 -14.51 -15.16
N ASN A 217 -2.79 -15.39 -15.28
CA ASN A 217 -3.79 -15.55 -14.23
C ASN A 217 -3.15 -16.32 -13.06
N ILE A 218 -3.53 -15.95 -11.84
CA ILE A 218 -3.05 -16.58 -10.61
C ILE A 218 -4.22 -17.31 -9.98
N GLU A 219 -4.06 -18.61 -9.82
CA GLU A 219 -5.04 -19.47 -9.16
C GLU A 219 -4.89 -19.40 -7.63
N PRO A 220 -5.93 -19.79 -6.87
CA PRO A 220 -5.85 -19.86 -5.41
C PRO A 220 -4.61 -20.62 -4.92
N SER A 221 -3.98 -20.10 -3.87
CA SER A 221 -2.82 -20.74 -3.20
C SER A 221 -1.57 -20.91 -4.07
N GLN A 222 -1.46 -20.18 -5.19
CA GLN A 222 -0.21 -20.08 -5.94
C GLN A 222 0.68 -18.96 -5.39
N PHE A 223 2.01 -19.18 -5.41
CA PHE A 223 2.99 -18.15 -5.09
C PHE A 223 3.19 -17.21 -6.28
N LEU A 224 3.72 -16.03 -5.99
CA LEU A 224 4.27 -15.12 -6.99
C LEU A 224 5.75 -14.89 -6.68
N GLN A 225 6.60 -15.06 -7.69
CA GLN A 225 7.99 -14.63 -7.61
C GLN A 225 8.31 -13.67 -8.74
N PHE A 226 9.22 -12.75 -8.44
CA PHE A 226 9.63 -11.70 -9.33
C PHE A 226 11.14 -11.79 -9.54
N GLN A 227 11.59 -11.72 -10.80
CA GLN A 227 13.01 -11.82 -11.16
C GLN A 227 13.44 -10.63 -12.02
N GLY A 228 14.68 -10.18 -11.84
CA GLY A 228 15.31 -9.15 -12.68
C GLY A 228 14.85 -7.72 -12.43
N GLY A 229 14.34 -7.41 -11.23
CA GLY A 229 13.87 -6.09 -10.81
C GLY A 229 13.04 -6.18 -9.52
N LYS A 230 12.43 -5.08 -9.08
CA LYS A 230 11.52 -5.10 -7.91
C LYS A 230 10.14 -5.60 -8.34
N GLY A 231 9.61 -6.60 -7.64
CA GLY A 231 8.32 -7.21 -7.96
C GLY A 231 7.13 -6.28 -7.74
N ILE A 232 7.07 -5.73 -6.54
CA ILE A 232 6.04 -4.79 -6.08
C ILE A 232 6.78 -3.56 -5.59
N GLU A 233 6.54 -2.42 -6.23
CA GLU A 233 7.10 -1.11 -5.85
C GLU A 233 6.03 -0.16 -5.35
N ARG A 234 4.82 -0.28 -5.90
CA ARG A 234 3.70 0.57 -5.51
C ARG A 234 2.42 -0.23 -5.43
N LEU A 235 1.64 0.06 -4.40
CA LEU A 235 0.27 -0.42 -4.23
C LEU A 235 -0.72 0.70 -4.56
N TYR A 236 -1.84 0.32 -5.14
CA TYR A 236 -2.92 1.20 -5.58
C TYR A 236 -4.26 0.57 -5.22
N ASN A 237 -5.26 1.41 -4.98
CA ASN A 237 -6.67 0.99 -4.85
C ASN A 237 -6.83 -0.19 -3.88
N ILE A 238 -6.28 -0.05 -2.67
CA ILE A 238 -6.46 -1.08 -1.65
C ILE A 238 -7.92 -1.00 -1.23
N SER A 239 -8.63 -2.09 -1.50
CA SER A 239 -10.06 -2.25 -1.25
C SER A 239 -10.26 -3.56 -0.49
N LEU A 240 -11.35 -3.63 0.28
CA LEU A 240 -11.75 -4.88 0.88
C LEU A 240 -12.82 -5.55 0.06
N THR A 241 -12.81 -6.86 0.20
CA THR A 241 -13.82 -7.77 -0.31
C THR A 241 -14.18 -8.72 0.83
N SER A 242 -15.33 -9.38 0.73
CA SER A 242 -15.70 -10.48 1.64
C SER A 242 -14.63 -11.56 1.78
N GLN A 243 -13.74 -11.69 0.79
CA GLN A 243 -12.69 -12.70 0.72
C GLN A 243 -11.34 -12.22 1.28
N GLY A 244 -11.12 -10.91 1.42
CA GLY A 244 -9.86 -10.33 1.91
C GLY A 244 -9.50 -8.99 1.25
N ILE A 245 -8.22 -8.63 1.26
CA ILE A 245 -7.72 -7.41 0.61
C ILE A 245 -7.58 -7.62 -0.89
N LYS A 246 -8.17 -6.71 -1.67
CA LYS A 246 -7.91 -6.53 -3.10
C LYS A 246 -6.99 -5.34 -3.29
N VAL A 247 -5.88 -5.56 -3.99
CA VAL A 247 -4.88 -4.53 -4.24
C VAL A 247 -4.41 -4.59 -5.69
N LEU A 248 -4.24 -3.43 -6.31
CA LEU A 248 -3.52 -3.29 -7.57
C LEU A 248 -2.08 -2.94 -7.25
N PHE A 249 -1.12 -3.52 -7.95
CA PHE A 249 0.29 -3.15 -7.78
C PHE A 249 1.00 -2.99 -9.11
N ASN A 250 2.13 -2.26 -9.08
CA ASN A 250 3.10 -2.24 -10.16
C ASN A 250 4.51 -2.49 -9.64
N GLY A 251 5.41 -2.81 -10.56
CA GLY A 251 6.82 -3.01 -10.29
C GLY A 251 7.64 -3.03 -11.58
N THR A 252 8.93 -3.30 -11.44
CA THR A 252 9.93 -3.24 -12.52
C THR A 252 10.56 -4.60 -12.84
N ALA A 253 10.05 -5.68 -12.26
CA ALA A 253 10.50 -7.04 -12.53
C ALA A 253 10.43 -7.39 -14.03
N ARG A 254 11.43 -8.11 -14.52
CA ARG A 254 11.53 -8.55 -15.92
C ARG A 254 10.88 -9.90 -16.17
N LYS A 255 10.56 -10.63 -15.10
CA LYS A 255 9.93 -11.95 -15.17
C LYS A 255 9.10 -12.19 -13.92
N VAL A 256 7.93 -12.78 -14.12
CA VAL A 256 7.02 -13.19 -13.06
C VAL A 256 6.81 -14.69 -13.17
N LEU A 257 6.93 -15.37 -12.04
CA LEU A 257 6.73 -16.81 -11.89
C LEU A 257 5.52 -17.05 -10.98
N SER A 258 4.76 -18.11 -11.26
CA SER A 258 3.70 -18.57 -10.36
C SER A 258 3.60 -20.09 -10.34
N GLY A 259 3.17 -20.64 -9.21
CA GLY A 259 3.00 -22.08 -9.02
C GLY A 259 2.66 -22.43 -7.58
N LEU A 260 2.32 -23.70 -7.35
CA LEU A 260 2.01 -24.24 -6.02
C LEU A 260 3.27 -24.53 -5.19
N ASN A 261 4.42 -24.72 -5.85
CA ASN A 261 5.72 -24.93 -5.21
C ASN A 261 6.62 -23.72 -5.49
N PHE A 262 7.18 -23.13 -4.44
CA PHE A 262 8.10 -22.00 -4.54
C PHE A 262 9.39 -22.39 -5.29
N ASP A 263 9.96 -23.57 -5.05
CA ASP A 263 11.24 -23.97 -5.66
C ASP A 263 11.10 -24.39 -7.14
N SER A 264 9.88 -24.76 -7.55
CA SER A 264 9.59 -25.20 -8.91
C SER A 264 8.26 -24.60 -9.42
N PRO A 265 8.27 -23.33 -9.84
CA PRO A 265 7.07 -22.67 -10.34
C PRO A 265 6.75 -23.14 -11.77
N GLY A 266 5.51 -23.59 -11.98
CA GLY A 266 5.07 -24.16 -13.26
C GLY A 266 4.75 -23.14 -14.35
N TYR A 267 4.43 -21.89 -13.98
CA TYR A 267 3.99 -20.85 -14.92
C TYR A 267 4.91 -19.63 -14.89
N ASN A 268 5.16 -19.03 -16.06
CA ASN A 268 5.95 -17.81 -16.15
C ASN A 268 5.52 -16.88 -17.29
N ILE A 269 5.69 -15.58 -17.05
CA ILE A 269 5.64 -14.53 -18.07
C ILE A 269 6.92 -13.70 -18.00
N ARG A 270 7.36 -13.18 -19.15
CA ARG A 270 8.63 -12.44 -19.27
C ARG A 270 8.44 -11.16 -20.05
N GLY A 271 9.11 -10.12 -19.60
CA GLY A 271 9.21 -8.85 -20.29
C GLY A 271 10.26 -9.01 -21.38
N GLU A 272 9.83 -9.04 -22.63
CA GLU A 272 10.75 -9.02 -23.76
C GLU A 272 11.40 -7.63 -23.84
N PHE A 273 12.73 -7.58 -23.71
CA PHE A 273 13.48 -6.32 -23.83
C PHE A 273 13.18 -5.58 -25.15
N LEU A 274 13.07 -6.34 -26.24
CA LEU A 274 12.78 -5.80 -27.57
C LEU A 274 11.34 -5.33 -27.75
N ALA A 275 10.39 -5.84 -26.96
CA ALA A 275 9.00 -5.41 -27.01
C ALA A 275 8.82 -3.95 -26.57
N LYS A 276 9.80 -3.37 -25.86
CA LYS A 276 9.80 -1.94 -25.52
C LYS A 276 10.10 -1.05 -26.74
N PHE A 277 10.84 -1.55 -27.72
CA PHE A 277 11.34 -0.74 -28.85
C PHE A 277 10.71 -1.11 -30.19
N MET A 278 10.16 -2.31 -30.31
CA MET A 278 9.65 -2.84 -31.57
C MET A 278 8.38 -3.65 -31.37
N SER A 279 7.40 -3.46 -32.27
CA SER A 279 6.19 -4.29 -32.38
C SER A 279 6.52 -5.74 -32.73
N LYS A 280 5.56 -6.65 -32.52
CA LYS A 280 5.77 -8.08 -32.80
C LYS A 280 6.07 -8.33 -34.28
N GLU A 281 5.39 -7.59 -35.16
CA GLU A 281 5.52 -7.64 -36.61
C GLU A 281 6.92 -7.19 -37.04
N GLN A 282 7.43 -6.10 -36.45
CA GLN A 282 8.80 -5.63 -36.71
C GLN A 282 9.85 -6.65 -36.28
N ARG A 283 9.65 -7.33 -35.14
CA ARG A 283 10.57 -8.39 -34.70
C ARG A 283 10.60 -9.56 -35.68
N ILE A 284 9.43 -10.01 -36.13
CA ILE A 284 9.31 -11.08 -37.13
C ILE A 284 9.98 -10.68 -38.45
N ALA A 285 9.75 -9.44 -38.90
CA ALA A 285 10.35 -8.92 -40.13
C ALA A 285 11.88 -8.88 -40.07
N ILE A 286 12.45 -8.40 -38.96
CA ILE A 286 13.91 -8.33 -38.79
C ILE A 286 14.53 -9.74 -38.73
N ILE A 287 13.91 -10.67 -38.00
CA ILE A 287 14.37 -12.07 -37.95
C ILE A 287 14.30 -12.70 -39.34
N GLY A 288 13.19 -12.52 -40.06
CA GLY A 288 13.03 -13.02 -41.42
C GLY A 288 14.06 -12.45 -42.39
N PHE A 289 14.35 -11.15 -42.29
CA PHE A 289 15.38 -10.49 -43.08
C PHE A 289 16.79 -11.02 -42.78
N LEU A 290 17.13 -11.22 -41.51
CA LEU A 290 18.42 -11.81 -41.10
C LEU A 290 18.58 -13.24 -41.60
N ILE A 291 17.52 -14.07 -41.50
CA ILE A 291 17.52 -15.43 -42.03
C ILE A 291 17.76 -15.39 -43.54
N ALA A 292 17.06 -14.52 -44.26
CA ALA A 292 17.23 -14.40 -45.71
C ALA A 292 18.68 -14.05 -46.09
N ILE A 293 19.30 -13.08 -45.42
CA ILE A 293 20.70 -12.69 -45.65
C ILE A 293 21.64 -13.87 -45.38
N VAL A 294 21.50 -14.52 -44.21
CA VAL A 294 22.37 -15.64 -43.83
C VAL A 294 22.21 -16.81 -44.80
N SER A 295 20.99 -17.12 -45.23
CA SER A 295 20.73 -18.15 -46.23
C SER A 295 21.36 -17.81 -47.59
N THR A 296 21.25 -16.57 -48.07
CA THR A 296 21.89 -16.18 -49.33
C THR A 296 23.41 -16.27 -49.26
N LEU A 297 24.02 -15.80 -48.17
CA LEU A 297 25.47 -15.86 -47.98
C LEU A 297 25.96 -17.31 -47.85
N LEU A 298 25.20 -18.17 -47.15
CA LEU A 298 25.51 -19.61 -47.07
C LEU A 298 25.44 -20.29 -48.44
N ILE A 299 24.44 -19.98 -49.25
CA ILE A 299 24.30 -20.54 -50.60
C ILE A 299 25.46 -20.10 -51.49
N GLU A 300 25.83 -18.82 -51.47
CA GLU A 300 26.96 -18.30 -52.23
C GLU A 300 28.28 -18.93 -51.77
N TRP A 301 28.48 -19.07 -50.46
CA TRP A 301 29.67 -19.71 -49.91
C TRP A 301 29.77 -21.19 -50.29
N ILE A 302 28.66 -21.94 -50.25
CA ILE A 302 28.61 -23.34 -50.70
C ILE A 302 28.93 -23.45 -52.19
N LYS A 303 28.40 -22.55 -53.03
CA LYS A 303 28.72 -22.51 -54.46
C LYS A 303 30.20 -22.25 -54.71
N GLU A 304 30.76 -21.22 -54.07
CA GLU A 304 32.17 -20.87 -54.21
C GLU A 304 33.09 -22.01 -53.72
N PHE A 305 32.72 -22.68 -52.63
CA PHE A 305 33.45 -23.85 -52.12
C PHE A 305 33.37 -25.06 -53.06
N SER A 306 32.18 -25.33 -53.63
CA SER A 306 31.99 -26.40 -54.62
C SER A 306 32.78 -26.15 -55.91
N GLU A 307 32.82 -24.90 -56.39
CA GLU A 307 33.59 -24.53 -57.58
C GLU A 307 35.10 -24.69 -57.33
N LYS A 308 35.59 -24.28 -56.14
CA LYS A 308 37.00 -24.51 -55.75
C LYS A 308 37.38 -25.98 -55.68
N LEU A 309 36.49 -26.84 -55.16
CA LEU A 309 36.71 -28.30 -55.15
C LEU A 309 36.67 -28.92 -56.56
N SER A 310 35.82 -28.42 -57.45
CA SER A 310 35.73 -28.91 -58.83
C SER A 310 36.97 -28.54 -59.66
N ASN A 311 37.53 -27.34 -59.46
CA ASN A 311 38.72 -26.91 -60.23
C ASN A 311 40.00 -27.64 -59.79
N ASN A 312 40.14 -27.99 -58.51
CA ASN A 312 41.30 -28.76 -58.04
C ASN A 312 41.33 -30.22 -58.53
N ASN A 313 40.20 -30.78 -58.98
CA ASN A 313 40.15 -32.15 -59.53
C ASN A 313 40.41 -32.22 -61.05
N ASN A 314 40.60 -31.08 -61.71
CA ASN A 314 40.86 -30.99 -63.16
C ASN A 314 42.33 -30.66 -63.49
N GLU A 315 43.21 -30.60 -62.50
CA GLU A 315 44.67 -30.34 -62.67
C GLU A 315 45.56 -31.60 -62.45
N ASP A 316 44.97 -32.79 -62.34
CA ASP A 316 45.69 -34.08 -62.35
C ASP A 316 45.58 -34.80 -63.72
#